data_AF-A0A7C3KUX7-F1
#
_entry.id   AF-A0A7C3KUX7-F1
#
_cell.length_a   1.000
_cell.length_b   1.000
_cell.length_c   1.000
_cell.angle_alpha   90.00
_cell.angle_beta   90.00
_cell.angle_gamma   90.00
#
_symmetry.space_group_name_H-M   'P 1'
#
loop_
_entity.id
_entity.type
_entity.pdbx_description
1 polymer ?
#
loop_
_entity_poly.entity_id
_entity_poly.type
_entity_poly.pdbx_seq_one_letter_code
_entity_poly.pdbx_strand_id
1 'polypeptide(L)'
;MSTFEHLAFWTPSPWELMAIMVIALLLFGKRLPDVARSLGKGVVEFKKGLKGVEDDVSQADHQAPKPTYSQEKQGTSSTETPQTPRAP
;
A
#
# COMPACT_ATOMS: atom_id res chain seq x y z
N MET A 1 29.24 -4.70 -26.48
CA MET A 1 29.12 -4.07 -25.14
C MET A 1 29.00 -2.54 -25.23
N SER A 2 28.29 -2.00 -26.23
CA SER A 2 28.22 -0.54 -26.50
C SER A 2 26.79 0.00 -26.65
N THR A 3 25.77 -0.83 -26.48
CA THR A 3 24.35 -0.42 -26.60
C THR A 3 23.74 0.05 -25.28
N PHE A 4 24.40 -0.18 -24.14
CA PHE A 4 23.89 0.21 -22.82
C PHE A 4 24.03 1.73 -22.56
N GLU A 5 24.98 2.39 -23.23
CA GLU A 5 25.15 3.85 -23.20
C GLU A 5 23.98 4.60 -23.86
N HIS A 6 23.34 4.01 -24.88
CA HIS A 6 22.15 4.59 -25.50
C HIS A 6 20.91 4.56 -24.59
N LEU A 7 20.90 3.65 -23.61
CA LEU A 7 19.81 3.57 -22.64
C LEU A 7 19.95 4.67 -21.56
N ALA A 8 21.17 5.08 -21.24
CA ALA A 8 21.43 6.25 -20.39
C ALA A 8 21.21 7.58 -21.14
N PHE A 9 21.38 7.62 -22.47
CA PHE A 9 20.99 8.77 -23.31
C PHE A 9 19.46 8.95 -23.40
N TRP A 10 18.66 7.95 -23.02
CA TRP A 10 17.20 8.09 -22.97
C TRP A 10 16.74 8.94 -21.79
N THR A 11 17.50 9.00 -20.70
CA THR A 11 17.14 9.83 -19.57
C THR A 11 17.60 11.26 -19.86
N PRO A 12 16.69 12.20 -20.16
CA PRO A 12 17.08 13.57 -20.46
C PRO A 12 17.82 14.13 -19.26
N SER A 13 18.92 14.83 -19.54
CA SER A 13 19.71 15.45 -18.48
C SER A 13 18.84 16.45 -17.69
N PRO A 14 19.13 16.72 -16.40
CA PRO A 14 18.40 17.74 -15.65
C PRO A 14 18.38 19.11 -16.34
N TRP A 15 19.40 19.40 -17.14
CA TRP A 15 19.48 20.63 -17.95
C TRP A 15 18.47 20.64 -19.10
N GLU A 16 18.29 19.53 -19.82
CA GLU A 16 17.25 19.39 -20.85
C GLU A 16 15.85 19.50 -20.26
N LEU A 17 15.60 18.89 -19.09
CA LEU A 17 14.33 19.03 -18.38
C LEU A 17 14.05 20.49 -18.00
N MET A 18 15.07 21.24 -17.58
CA MET A 18 14.94 22.69 -17.35
C MET A 18 14.60 23.45 -18.63
N ALA A 19 15.25 23.15 -19.75
CA ALA A 19 14.93 23.78 -21.04
C ALA A 19 13.48 23.50 -21.48
N ILE A 20 13.02 22.25 -21.35
CA ILE A 20 11.63 21.87 -21.64
C ILE A 20 10.65 22.59 -20.70
N MET A 21 10.98 22.70 -19.42
CA MET A 21 10.16 23.43 -18.45
C MET A 21 10.03 24.91 -18.84
N VAL A 22 11.13 25.56 -19.26
CA VAL A 22 11.09 26.95 -19.74
C VAL A 22 10.21 27.08 -20.98
N ILE A 23 10.34 26.19 -21.96
CA ILE A 23 9.49 26.19 -23.16
C ILE A 23 8.01 25.99 -22.78
N ALA A 24 7.72 25.04 -21.88
CA ALA A 24 6.35 24.83 -21.38
C ALA A 24 5.82 26.08 -20.66
N LEU A 25 6.64 26.78 -19.88
CA LEU A 25 6.26 28.05 -19.25
C LEU A 25 6.01 29.15 -20.28
N LEU A 26 6.71 29.19 -21.41
CA LEU A 26 6.45 30.17 -22.47
C LEU A 26 5.14 29.85 -23.22
N LEU A 27 4.85 28.58 -23.48
CA LEU A 27 3.62 28.16 -24.18
C LEU A 27 2.37 28.28 -23.30
N PHE A 28 2.46 27.82 -22.05
CA PHE A 28 1.32 27.76 -21.13
C PHE A 28 1.23 28.99 -20.22
N GLY A 29 2.35 29.68 -19.96
CA GLY A 29 2.40 30.88 -19.13
C GLY A 29 1.77 30.69 -17.76
N LYS A 30 0.86 31.60 -17.43
CA LYS A 30 0.13 31.60 -16.15
C LYS A 30 -0.87 30.45 -16.00
N ARG A 31 -1.14 29.66 -17.06
CA ARG A 31 -2.08 28.53 -17.00
C ARG A 31 -1.47 27.31 -16.31
N LEU A 32 -0.16 27.11 -16.41
CA LEU A 32 0.55 25.95 -15.84
C LEU A 32 0.28 25.74 -14.34
N PRO A 33 0.38 26.75 -13.44
CA PRO A 33 0.06 26.55 -12.03
C PRO A 33 -1.43 26.26 -11.79
N ASP A 34 -2.33 26.76 -12.64
CA ASP A 34 -3.76 26.51 -12.51
C ASP A 34 -4.09 25.05 -12.85
N VAL A 35 -3.52 24.48 -13.93
CA VAL A 35 -3.68 23.04 -14.24
C VAL A 35 -2.97 22.15 -13.22
N ALA A 36 -1.78 22.52 -12.75
CA ALA A 36 -1.11 21.76 -11.70
C ALA A 36 -1.94 21.71 -10.40
N ARG A 37 -2.58 22.82 -10.02
CA ARG A 37 -3.48 22.87 -8.87
C ARG A 37 -4.74 22.05 -9.08
N SER A 38 -5.38 22.11 -10.25
CA SER A 38 -6.60 21.32 -10.51
C SER A 38 -6.32 19.82 -10.54
N LEU A 39 -5.23 19.41 -11.19
CA LEU A 39 -4.78 18.01 -11.21
C LEU A 39 -4.35 17.54 -9.83
N GLY A 40 -3.60 18.35 -9.08
CA GLY A 40 -3.15 18.04 -7.73
C GLY A 40 -4.32 17.80 -6.78
N LYS A 41 -5.38 18.63 -6.85
CA LYS A 41 -6.61 18.41 -6.08
C LYS A 41 -7.26 17.07 -6.42
N GLY A 42 -7.37 16.73 -7.71
CA GLY A 42 -7.93 15.45 -8.16
C GLY A 42 -7.15 14.24 -7.64
N VAL A 43 -5.81 14.29 -7.70
CA VAL A 43 -4.94 13.22 -7.19
C VAL A 43 -5.07 13.06 -5.66
N VAL A 44 -5.19 14.17 -4.92
CA VAL A 44 -5.36 14.15 -3.45
C VAL A 44 -6.69 13.51 -3.06
N GLU A 45 -7.80 13.93 -3.68
CA GLU A 45 -9.13 13.36 -3.41
C GLU A 45 -9.20 11.89 -3.82
N PHE A 46 -8.59 11.52 -4.96
CA PHE A 46 -8.50 10.13 -5.41
C PHE A 46 -7.76 9.26 -4.38
N LYS A 47 -6.61 9.71 -3.89
CA LYS A 47 -5.83 9.01 -2.86
C LYS A 47 -6.58 8.91 -1.53
N LYS A 48 -7.38 9.91 -1.18
CA LYS A 48 -8.23 9.87 0.02
C LYS A 48 -9.37 8.86 -0.13
N GLY A 49 -10.01 8.81 -1.29
CA GLY A 49 -11.04 7.82 -1.62
C GLY A 49 -10.51 6.38 -1.55
N LEU A 50 -9.34 6.12 -2.14
CA LEU A 50 -8.71 4.79 -2.09
C LEU A 50 -8.42 4.34 -0.65
N LYS A 51 -7.88 5.24 0.20
CA LYS A 51 -7.64 4.92 1.62
C LYS A 51 -8.92 4.62 2.40
N GLY A 52 -9.98 5.40 2.16
CA GLY A 52 -11.27 5.16 2.83
C GLY A 52 -11.84 3.78 2.50
N VAL A 53 -11.71 3.34 1.24
CA VAL A 53 -12.15 2.00 0.82
C VAL A 53 -11.31 0.89 1.48
N GLU A 54 -9.99 1.07 1.59
CA GLU A 54 -9.11 0.09 2.24
C GLU A 54 -9.39 -0.04 3.75
N ASP A 55 -9.71 1.07 4.41
CA ASP A 55 -10.12 1.10 5.82
C ASP A 55 -11.49 0.42 6.04
N ASP A 56 -12.45 0.64 5.14
CA ASP A 56 -13.78 0.02 5.20
C ASP A 56 -13.72 -1.51 4.99
N VAL A 57 -12.90 -1.97 4.04
CA VAL A 57 -12.68 -3.40 3.79
C VAL A 57 -11.98 -4.07 4.99
N SER A 58 -11.00 -3.39 5.59
CA SER A 58 -10.31 -3.88 6.80
C SER A 58 -11.23 -3.96 8.02
N GLN A 59 -12.17 -3.02 8.18
CA GLN A 59 -13.17 -3.09 9.25
C GLN A 59 -14.21 -4.20 9.04
N ALA A 60 -14.62 -4.45 7.80
CA ALA A 60 -15.57 -5.52 7.49
C ALA A 60 -15.04 -6.92 7.88
N ASP A 61 -13.73 -7.14 7.76
CA ASP A 61 -13.08 -8.41 8.15
C ASP A 61 -12.92 -8.55 9.68
N HIS A 62 -12.94 -7.43 10.41
CA HIS A 62 -12.87 -7.41 11.88
C HIS A 62 -14.23 -7.48 12.58
N GLN A 63 -15.33 -7.41 11.83
CA GLN A 63 -16.70 -7.51 12.35
C GLN A 63 -17.39 -8.85 12.02
N ALA A 64 -16.62 -9.93 11.84
CA ALA A 64 -17.16 -11.28 12.01
C ALA A 64 -17.37 -11.54 13.53
N PRO A 65 -18.58 -11.93 13.98
CA PRO A 65 -18.81 -12.26 15.38
C PRO A 65 -17.96 -13.48 15.71
N LYS A 66 -16.93 -13.28 16.55
CA LYS A 66 -16.15 -14.38 17.13
C LYS A 66 -17.17 -15.29 17.84
N PRO A 67 -17.32 -16.58 17.47
CA PRO A 67 -18.18 -17.46 18.22
C PRO A 67 -17.64 -17.54 19.64
N THR A 68 -18.39 -17.00 20.59
CA THR A 68 -18.20 -17.22 22.02
C THR A 68 -18.45 -18.70 22.27
N TYR A 69 -17.40 -19.50 22.15
CA TYR A 69 -17.39 -20.84 22.72
C TYR A 69 -17.38 -20.68 24.24
N SER A 70 -18.54 -20.96 24.83
CA SER A 70 -18.73 -21.20 26.26
C SER A 70 -17.60 -22.07 26.82
N GLN A 71 -16.80 -21.49 27.71
CA GLN A 71 -16.05 -22.22 28.70
C GLN A 71 -17.04 -22.78 29.72
N GLU A 72 -17.63 -23.92 29.39
CA GLU A 72 -18.32 -24.78 30.34
C GLU A 72 -17.61 -26.15 30.34
N LYS A 73 -17.21 -26.56 31.55
CA LYS A 73 -16.60 -27.84 31.98
C LYS A 73 -15.07 -27.94 31.86
N GLN A 74 -14.36 -27.86 32.98
CA GLN A 74 -14.19 -29.01 33.89
C GLN A 74 -13.02 -28.74 34.86
N GLY A 75 -13.35 -28.34 36.09
CA GLY A 75 -12.49 -28.65 37.22
C GLY A 75 -12.70 -30.11 37.62
N THR A 76 -11.66 -30.69 38.23
CA THR A 76 -11.60 -32.02 38.88
C THR A 76 -11.07 -33.15 37.99
N SER A 77 -9.78 -33.47 38.08
CA SER A 77 -9.32 -34.56 38.96
C SER A 77 -7.81 -34.79 38.81
N SER A 78 -7.20 -35.00 39.95
CA SER A 78 -5.82 -35.41 40.22
C SER A 78 -5.32 -36.59 39.38
N THR A 79 -3.99 -36.59 39.19
CA THR A 79 -3.08 -37.75 39.29
C THR A 79 -3.50 -39.03 38.54
N GLU A 80 -2.86 -39.29 37.40
CA GLU A 80 -2.11 -40.53 37.22
C GLU A 80 -1.16 -40.35 36.03
N THR A 81 0.10 -40.75 36.18
CA THR A 81 0.97 -41.07 35.06
C THR A 81 0.96 -42.59 34.92
N PRO A 82 0.09 -43.19 34.09
CA PRO A 82 0.27 -44.57 33.71
C PRO A 82 1.33 -44.63 32.61
N GLN A 83 2.44 -45.26 32.96
CA GLN A 83 3.50 -45.63 32.06
C GLN A 83 2.94 -46.34 30.81
N THR A 84 3.58 -46.15 29.66
CA THR A 84 3.32 -47.02 28.51
C THR A 84 4.62 -47.44 27.84
N PRO A 85 4.70 -48.74 27.48
CA PRO A 85 5.83 -49.58 27.85
C PRO A 85 6.86 -49.78 26.74
N ARG A 86 8.01 -50.27 27.18
CA ARG A 86 9.07 -50.90 26.39
C ARG A 86 8.58 -52.20 25.74
N ALA A 87 8.77 -52.36 24.43
CA ALA A 87 9.13 -53.60 23.69
C ALA A 87 8.74 -53.51 22.19
N PRO A 88 9.25 -54.40 21.32
CA PRO A 88 10.36 -55.37 21.47
C PRO A 88 11.72 -54.85 20.97
#